data_AF-A0A529NA49-F1
#
_entry.id   AF-A0A529NA49-F1
#
_cell.length_a   1.000
_cell.length_b   1.000
_cell.length_c   1.000
_cell.angle_alpha   90.00
_cell.angle_beta   90.00
_cell.angle_gamma   90.00
#
_symmetry.space_group_name_H-M   'P 1'
#
loop_
_entity.id
_entity.type
_entity.pdbx_description
1 polymer ?
#
loop_
_entity_poly.entity_id
_entity_poly.type
_entity_poly.pdbx_seq_one_letter_code
_entity_poly.pdbx_strand_id
1 'polypeptide(L)'
;NSFDTGQADAAYSLGYKRSQLFRRVMLPQVIVAAIPDLANSFMVIMKALSLGFAIEVVDIFAQSQLTAALNFYYLEAFLIAVVIYMVIAYIVTHGADR
;
A
#
# COMPACT_ATOMS: atom_id res chain seq x y z
N ASN A 1 -5.26 6.39 -25.16
CA ASN A 1 -5.41 7.58 -26.04
C ASN A 1 -6.12 8.72 -25.30
N SER A 2 -5.59 9.20 -24.17
CA SER A 2 -6.31 10.11 -23.24
C SER A 2 -5.78 11.57 -23.23
N PHE A 3 -4.81 11.88 -24.08
CA PHE A 3 -4.45 13.28 -24.33
C PHE A 3 -4.91 13.57 -25.74
N ASP A 4 -6.12 14.10 -25.81
CA ASP A 4 -6.69 14.58 -27.06
C ASP A 4 -5.71 15.62 -27.61
N THR A 5 -4.99 15.26 -28.67
CA THR A 5 -4.04 16.15 -29.36
C THR A 5 -4.73 17.45 -29.78
N GLY A 6 -6.05 17.41 -29.98
CA GLY A 6 -6.89 18.58 -30.21
C GLY A 6 -6.88 19.60 -29.06
N GLN A 7 -6.75 19.19 -27.79
CA GLN A 7 -6.66 20.14 -26.68
C GLN A 7 -5.31 20.86 -26.64
N ALA A 8 -4.23 20.17 -27.00
CA ALA A 8 -2.93 20.78 -27.15
C ALA A 8 -2.92 21.75 -28.34
N ASP A 9 -3.45 21.34 -29.49
CA ASP A 9 -3.50 22.15 -30.71
C ASP A 9 -4.44 23.37 -30.58
N ALA A 10 -5.57 23.23 -29.88
CA ALA A 10 -6.46 24.34 -29.54
C ALA A 10 -5.80 25.32 -28.56
N ALA A 11 -5.05 24.82 -27.57
CA ALA A 11 -4.34 25.67 -26.64
C ALA A 11 -3.19 26.45 -27.31
N TYR A 12 -2.46 25.82 -28.24
CA TYR A 12 -1.48 26.52 -29.06
C TYR A 12 -2.13 27.58 -29.97
N SER A 13 -3.31 27.27 -30.53
CA SER A 13 -4.10 28.23 -31.34
C SER A 13 -4.59 29.44 -30.52
N LEU A 14 -4.79 29.27 -29.21
CA LEU A 14 -5.10 30.34 -28.26
C LEU A 14 -3.85 31.07 -27.73
N GLY A 15 -2.65 30.74 -28.24
CA GLY A 15 -1.39 31.40 -27.88
C GLY A 15 -0.76 30.91 -26.57
N TYR A 16 -1.19 29.77 -26.01
CA TYR A 16 -0.58 29.23 -24.80
C TYR A 16 0.84 28.71 -25.06
N LYS A 17 1.77 29.00 -24.14
CA LYS A 17 3.10 28.38 -24.09
C LYS A 17 3.01 26.96 -23.51
N ARG A 18 3.95 26.07 -23.85
CA ARG A 18 4.00 24.68 -23.34
C ARG A 18 3.85 24.57 -21.82
N SER A 19 4.48 25.46 -21.07
CA SER A 19 4.38 25.49 -19.61
C SER A 19 2.99 25.90 -19.09
N GLN A 20 2.29 26.78 -19.82
CA GLN A 20 0.93 27.21 -19.48
C GLN A 20 -0.08 26.10 -19.80
N LEU A 21 0.07 25.44 -20.95
CA LEU A 21 -0.71 24.27 -21.35
C LEU A 21 -0.60 23.15 -20.29
N PHE A 22 0.63 22.82 -19.90
CA PHE A 22 0.87 21.77 -18.91
C PHE A 22 0.23 22.11 -17.56
N ARG A 23 0.49 23.29 -17.00
CA ARG A 23 0.04 23.66 -15.66
C ARG A 23 -1.47 23.92 -15.57
N ARG A 24 -2.09 24.49 -16.61
CA ARG A 24 -3.52 24.90 -16.56
C ARG A 24 -4.48 23.88 -17.14
N VAL A 25 -4.03 23.00 -18.04
CA VAL A 25 -4.92 22.07 -18.75
C VAL A 25 -4.57 20.62 -18.40
N MET A 26 -3.32 20.22 -18.68
CA MET A 26 -2.92 18.82 -18.57
C MET A 26 -2.83 18.35 -17.11
N LEU A 27 -2.16 19.12 -16.25
CA LEU A 27 -1.95 18.77 -14.84
C LEU A 27 -3.27 18.59 -14.05
N PRO A 28 -4.24 19.53 -14.06
CA PRO A 28 -5.49 19.34 -13.34
C PRO A 28 -6.31 18.16 -13.88
N GLN A 29 -6.31 17.90 -15.20
CA GLN A 29 -7.03 16.75 -15.77
C GLN A 29 -6.41 15.43 -15.33
N VAL A 30 -5.08 15.31 -15.37
CA VAL A 30 -4.38 14.09 -14.97
C VAL A 30 -4.58 13.81 -13.49
N ILE A 31 -4.52 14.84 -12.64
CA ILE A 31 -4.73 14.67 -11.19
C ILE A 31 -6.15 14.15 -10.92
N VAL A 32 -7.17 14.75 -11.52
CA VAL A 32 -8.56 14.32 -11.31
C VAL A 32 -8.80 12.89 -11.81
N ALA A 33 -8.16 12.49 -12.92
CA ALA A 33 -8.25 11.13 -13.44
C ALA A 33 -7.44 10.11 -12.60
N ALA A 34 -6.29 10.50 -12.06
CA ALA A 34 -5.41 9.60 -11.30
C ALA A 34 -5.87 9.37 -9.85
N ILE A 35 -6.56 10.34 -9.23
CA ILE A 35 -7.09 10.21 -7.86
C ILE A 35 -7.96 8.96 -7.66
N PRO A 36 -8.98 8.67 -8.48
CA PRO A 36 -9.82 7.48 -8.28
C PRO A 36 -9.04 6.17 -8.43
N ASP A 37 -8.11 6.09 -9.39
CA ASP A 37 -7.27 4.91 -9.59
C ASP A 37 -6.31 4.68 -8.41
N LEU A 38 -5.73 5.77 -7.89
CA LEU A 38 -4.86 5.73 -6.72
C LEU A 38 -5.64 5.33 -5.46
N ALA A 39 -6.85 5.88 -5.28
CA ALA A 39 -7.73 5.53 -4.17
C ALA A 39 -8.16 4.06 -4.22
N ASN A 40 -8.44 3.53 -5.41
CA ASN A 40 -8.76 2.12 -5.58
C ASN A 40 -7.56 1.22 -5.21
N SER A 41 -6.37 1.54 -5.73
CA SER A 41 -5.15 0.80 -5.42
C SER A 41 -4.81 0.86 -3.92
N PHE A 42 -4.97 2.04 -3.30
CA PHE A 42 -4.80 2.21 -1.87
C PHE A 42 -5.79 1.37 -1.06
N MET A 43 -7.07 1.33 -1.45
CA MET A 43 -8.06 0.46 -0.79
C MET A 43 -7.71 -1.02 -0.88
N VAL A 44 -7.17 -1.49 -2.01
CA VAL A 44 -6.73 -2.88 -2.18
C VAL A 44 -5.58 -3.19 -1.22
N ILE A 45 -4.57 -2.33 -1.16
CA ILE A 45 -3.41 -2.49 -0.26
C ILE A 45 -3.87 -2.48 1.20
N MET A 46 -4.74 -1.55 1.59
CA MET A 46 -5.26 -1.46 2.96
C MET A 46 -6.00 -2.74 3.38
N LYS A 47 -6.81 -3.32 2.48
CA LYS A 47 -7.51 -4.59 2.75
C LYS A 47 -6.52 -5.75 2.90
N ALA A 48 -5.51 -5.83 2.04
CA ALA A 48 -4.49 -6.87 2.10
C ALA A 48 -3.67 -6.80 3.41
N LEU A 49 -3.26 -5.59 3.82
CA LEU A 49 -2.54 -5.37 5.07
C LEU A 49 -3.38 -5.70 6.29
N SER A 50 -4.65 -5.26 6.33
CA SER A 50 -5.55 -5.55 7.44
C SER A 50 -5.84 -7.05 7.56
N LEU A 51 -6.02 -7.76 6.45
CA LEU A 51 -6.29 -9.19 6.46
C LEU A 51 -5.05 -9.98 6.91
N GLY A 52 -3.88 -9.64 6.36
CA GLY A 52 -2.61 -10.28 6.72
C GLY A 52 -2.29 -10.11 8.21
N PHE A 53 -2.31 -8.87 8.71
CA PHE A 53 -2.04 -8.60 10.12
C PHE A 53 -3.06 -9.24 11.06
N ALA A 54 -4.36 -9.16 10.73
CA ALA A 54 -5.40 -9.71 11.61
C ALA A 54 -5.33 -11.24 11.74
N ILE A 55 -5.01 -11.97 10.66
CA ILE A 55 -4.91 -13.42 10.71
C ILE A 55 -3.58 -13.85 11.36
N GLU A 56 -2.47 -13.30 10.88
CA GLU A 56 -1.13 -13.76 11.25
C GLU A 56 -0.76 -13.42 12.70
N VAL A 57 -1.18 -12.26 13.22
CA VAL A 57 -0.96 -11.89 14.64
C VAL A 57 -1.80 -12.75 15.55
N VAL A 58 -3.08 -12.91 15.23
CA VAL A 58 -4.02 -13.63 16.09
C VAL A 58 -3.65 -15.10 16.16
N ASP A 59 -3.30 -15.74 15.05
CA ASP A 59 -2.96 -17.16 15.06
C ASP A 59 -1.67 -17.45 15.85
N ILE A 60 -0.60 -16.68 15.63
CA ILE A 60 0.68 -16.88 16.34
C ILE A 60 0.50 -16.57 17.84
N PHE A 61 -0.19 -15.48 18.16
CA PHE A 61 -0.40 -15.09 19.55
C PHE A 61 -1.30 -16.10 20.29
N ALA A 62 -2.40 -16.54 19.67
CA ALA A 62 -3.29 -17.55 20.24
C ALA A 62 -2.55 -18.87 20.48
N GLN A 63 -1.74 -19.32 19.52
CA GLN A 63 -0.95 -20.54 19.66
C GLN A 63 0.10 -20.44 20.79
N SER A 64 0.74 -19.27 20.93
CA SER A 64 1.68 -19.00 22.01
C SER A 64 0.99 -19.02 23.38
N GLN A 65 -0.20 -18.44 23.48
CA GLN A 65 -0.98 -18.40 24.72
C GLN A 65 -1.48 -19.78 25.11
N LEU A 66 -1.91 -20.60 24.14
CA LEU A 66 -2.35 -21.97 24.36
C LEU A 66 -1.19 -22.84 24.87
N THR A 67 -0.02 -22.72 24.23
CA THR A 67 1.19 -23.46 24.65
C THR A 67 1.65 -23.04 26.05
N ALA A 68 1.59 -21.74 26.35
CA ALA A 68 1.89 -21.19 27.66
C ALA A 68 0.90 -21.67 28.74
N ALA A 69 -0.40 -21.72 28.43
CA ALA A 69 -1.42 -22.17 29.37
C ALA A 69 -1.31 -23.68 29.68
N LEU A 70 -0.86 -24.49 28.73
CA LEU A 70 -0.66 -25.93 28.93
C LEU A 70 0.59 -26.26 29.75
N ASN A 71 1.67 -25.50 29.59
CA ASN A 71 2.97 -25.83 30.18
C ASN A 71 3.42 -24.86 31.28
N PHE A 72 2.66 -23.80 31.55
CA PHE A 72 2.99 -22.69 32.45
C PHE A 72 4.27 -21.90 32.09
N TYR A 73 4.86 -22.15 30.91
CA TYR A 73 6.03 -21.46 30.36
C TYR A 73 5.62 -20.22 29.54
N TYR A 74 5.04 -19.22 30.21
CA TYR A 74 4.58 -17.99 29.55
C TYR A 74 5.71 -17.18 28.93
N LEU A 75 6.84 -17.09 29.63
CA LEU A 75 7.96 -16.27 29.17
C LEU A 75 8.59 -16.88 27.91
N GLU A 76 8.86 -18.18 27.91
CA GLU A 76 9.45 -18.87 26.77
C GLU A 76 8.52 -18.87 25.55
N ALA A 77 7.21 -19.10 25.76
CA ALA A 77 6.24 -19.13 24.67
C ALA A 77 6.10 -17.76 23.98
N PHE A 78 6.03 -16.66 24.75
CA PHE A 78 5.97 -15.31 24.17
C PHE A 78 7.29 -14.89 23.52
N LEU A 79 8.43 -15.30 24.07
CA LEU A 79 9.74 -15.00 23.48
C LEU A 79 9.88 -15.66 22.11
N ILE A 80 9.44 -16.92 21.96
CA ILE A 80 9.41 -17.61 20.67
C ILE A 80 8.45 -16.92 19.70
N ALA A 81 7.26 -16.50 20.15
CA ALA A 81 6.30 -15.78 19.31
C ALA A 81 6.88 -14.47 18.76
N VAL A 82 7.60 -13.70 19.59
CA VAL A 82 8.30 -12.47 19.16
C VAL A 82 9.39 -12.77 18.12
N VAL A 83 10.18 -13.82 18.31
CA VAL A 83 11.22 -14.22 17.34
C VAL A 83 10.61 -14.59 16.00
N ILE A 84 9.52 -15.36 16.00
CA ILE A 84 8.79 -15.72 14.76
C ILE A 84 8.28 -14.45 14.05
N TYR A 85 7.69 -13.52 14.80
CA TYR A 85 7.26 -12.22 14.29
C TYR A 85 8.40 -11.46 13.62
N MET A 86 9.57 -11.44 14.25
CA MET A 86 10.75 -10.74 13.75
C MET A 86 11.28 -11.37 12.45
N VAL A 87 11.24 -12.70 12.35
CA VAL A 87 11.63 -13.43 11.12
C VAL A 87 10.67 -13.15 9.97
N ILE A 88 9.36 -13.20 10.23
CA ILE A 88 8.34 -12.89 9.22
C ILE A 88 8.49 -11.45 8.73
N ALA A 89 8.61 -10.50 9.66
CA ALA A 89 8.82 -9.09 9.33
C ALA A 89 10.09 -8.87 8.49
N TYR A 90 11.17 -9.58 8.81
CA TYR A 90 12.40 -9.56 8.02
C TYR A 90 12.18 -10.11 6.60
N ILE A 91 11.48 -11.23 6.45
CA ILE A 91 11.16 -11.83 5.13
C ILE A 91 10.29 -10.89 4.30
N VAL A 92 9.24 -10.31 4.89
CA VAL A 92 8.34 -9.39 4.19
C VAL A 92 9.09 -8.13 3.76
N THR A 93 9.92 -7.56 4.64
CA THR A 93 10.71 -6.35 4.31
C THR A 93 11.72 -6.65 3.20
N HIS A 94 12.47 -7.75 3.32
CA HIS A 94 13.48 -8.12 2.32
C HIS A 94 12.86 -8.58 0.99
N GLY A 95 11.66 -9.18 1.04
CA GLY A 95 10.89 -9.57 -0.13
C GLY A 95 10.23 -8.38 -0.84
N ALA A 96 9.84 -7.34 -0.10
CA ALA A 96 9.30 -6.11 -0.66
C ALA A 96 10.38 -5.22 -1.31
N ASP A 97 11.63 -5.33 -0.86
CA ASP A 97 12.78 -4.66 -1.47
C ASP A 97 13.27 -5.31 -2.78
N ARG A 98 12.71 -6.46 -3.19
CA ARG A 98 13.00 -7.15 -4.46
C ARG A 98 11.87 -7.05 -5.46
#